data_AF-A0A3C0ZWH2-F1
#
_entry.id   AF-A0A3C0ZWH2-F1
#
_cell.length_a   1.000
_cell.length_b   1.000
_cell.length_c   1.000
_cell.angle_alpha   90.00
_cell.angle_beta   90.00
_cell.angle_gamma   90.00
#
_symmetry.space_group_name_H-M   'P 1'
#
loop_
_entity.id
_entity.type
_entity.pdbx_description
1 polymer ?
#
loop_
_entity_poly.entity_id
_entity_poly.type
_entity_poly.pdbx_seq_one_letter_code
_entity_poly.pdbx_strand_id
1 'polypeptide(L)'
;MKRSCGVLLPVASLPSKYGIGCFSTEAYRFVDFLVKAGQSYWQILPLGQTGYGDSPYQSFSTFAGNPYFIDLEQLIGAGYLSREETEQFNFGSNPSYIEYDLIYMSRYLLLHHAYENSPYSLHPSDVWKQSAYNRDRYAFETFITNNKEWLEDYALYSALKGRFENAAWTEWDDDIRLRQPEAMKRWHAELVDDIRFYCFLQYMFFLQWKAVKDYANKHGISIIGDLPIYVAMDSADTWSHPEYFKLDGEGRPSVV
;
A
#
# COMPACT_ATOMS: atom_id res chain seq x y z
N MET A 1 5.68 -25.62 -24.84
CA MET A 1 5.92 -24.92 -23.55
C MET A 1 7.36 -25.21 -23.13
N LYS A 2 8.16 -24.19 -22.76
CA LYS A 2 9.50 -24.42 -22.21
C LYS A 2 9.37 -24.91 -20.78
N ARG A 3 10.10 -25.97 -20.39
CA ARG A 3 10.09 -26.48 -19.01
C ARG A 3 10.81 -25.47 -18.10
N SER A 4 10.17 -25.09 -17.00
CA SER A 4 10.66 -24.08 -16.06
C SER A 4 10.33 -24.46 -14.62
N CYS A 5 10.99 -23.81 -13.66
CA CYS A 5 10.72 -23.94 -12.22
C CYS A 5 10.83 -22.57 -11.54
N GLY A 6 10.34 -22.48 -10.31
CA GLY A 6 10.35 -21.27 -9.51
C GLY A 6 10.14 -21.54 -8.04
N VAL A 7 10.15 -20.47 -7.26
CA VAL A 7 9.96 -20.51 -5.80
C VAL A 7 8.74 -19.67 -5.42
N LEU A 8 7.89 -20.22 -4.56
CA LEU A 8 6.88 -19.46 -3.82
C LEU A 8 7.53 -18.88 -2.57
N LEU A 9 7.58 -17.56 -2.48
CA LEU A 9 8.00 -16.84 -1.28
C LEU A 9 7.21 -15.53 -1.19
N PRO A 10 6.33 -15.35 -0.18
CA PRO A 10 5.66 -14.06 0.02
C PRO A 10 6.69 -12.94 0.25
N VAL A 11 6.43 -11.73 -0.25
CA VAL A 11 7.32 -10.57 -0.03
C VAL A 11 7.52 -10.31 1.47
N ALA A 12 6.46 -10.44 2.26
CA ALA A 12 6.50 -10.29 3.72
C ALA A 12 7.51 -11.23 4.41
N SER A 13 7.83 -12.37 3.81
CA SER A 13 8.75 -13.38 4.34
C SER A 13 10.22 -13.13 4.00
N LEU A 14 10.53 -12.10 3.21
CA LEU A 14 11.92 -11.70 2.99
C LEU A 14 12.54 -11.23 4.31
N PRO A 15 13.85 -11.49 4.53
CA PRO A 15 14.56 -10.92 5.68
C PRO A 15 14.41 -9.41 5.71
N SER A 16 14.25 -8.83 6.90
CA SER A 16 14.05 -7.39 7.04
C SER A 16 14.64 -6.87 8.35
N LYS A 17 15.23 -5.68 8.29
CA LYS A 17 15.63 -4.90 9.46
C LYS A 17 14.42 -4.32 10.20
N TYR A 18 13.34 -4.05 9.47
CA TYR A 18 12.16 -3.31 9.95
C TYR A 18 10.93 -4.23 10.09
N GLY A 19 11.16 -5.45 10.58
CA GLY A 19 10.15 -6.40 11.07
C GLY A 19 9.34 -7.17 10.02
N ILE A 20 9.23 -6.65 8.79
CA ILE A 20 8.53 -7.34 7.69
C ILE A 20 9.28 -7.15 6.37
N GLY A 21 9.36 -8.21 5.57
CA GLY A 21 9.94 -8.17 4.23
C GLY A 21 9.21 -7.17 3.33
N CYS A 22 9.96 -6.45 2.50
CA CYS A 22 9.45 -5.35 1.68
C CYS A 22 10.24 -5.23 0.37
N PHE A 23 10.04 -4.16 -0.39
CA PHE A 23 10.75 -3.92 -1.66
C PHE A 23 12.18 -3.38 -1.47
N SER A 24 12.87 -3.87 -0.43
CA SER A 24 14.23 -3.48 -0.04
C SER A 24 15.29 -4.26 -0.80
N THR A 25 16.56 -3.99 -0.46
CA THR A 25 17.74 -4.68 -1.01
C THR A 25 17.62 -6.22 -0.94
N GLU A 26 16.93 -6.76 0.05
CA GLU A 26 16.69 -8.18 0.25
C GLU A 26 15.83 -8.79 -0.86
N ALA A 27 14.87 -8.05 -1.43
CA ALA A 27 14.10 -8.49 -2.60
C ALA A 27 15.01 -8.66 -3.84
N TYR A 28 15.93 -7.72 -4.07
CA TYR A 28 16.90 -7.79 -5.17
C TYR A 28 17.88 -8.96 -4.97
N ARG A 29 18.37 -9.15 -3.73
CA ARG A 29 19.22 -10.30 -3.39
C ARG A 29 18.50 -11.63 -3.57
N PHE A 30 17.20 -11.68 -3.31
CA PHE A 30 16.40 -12.88 -3.55
C PHE A 30 16.28 -13.17 -5.06
N VAL A 31 16.08 -12.13 -5.89
CA VAL A 31 16.15 -12.29 -7.35
C VAL A 31 17.51 -12.84 -7.79
N ASP A 32 18.62 -12.29 -7.29
CA ASP A 32 19.97 -12.79 -7.59
C ASP A 32 20.16 -14.25 -7.18
N PHE A 33 19.59 -14.64 -6.04
CA PHE A 33 19.58 -16.02 -5.57
C PHE A 33 18.82 -16.93 -6.55
N LEU A 34 17.63 -16.52 -6.99
CA LEU A 34 16.83 -17.28 -7.97
C LEU A 34 17.58 -17.48 -9.29
N VAL A 35 18.27 -16.44 -9.78
CA VAL A 35 19.10 -16.51 -10.98
C VAL A 35 20.23 -17.53 -10.81
N LYS A 36 20.98 -17.44 -9.70
CA LYS A 36 22.07 -18.38 -9.39
C LYS A 36 21.58 -19.82 -9.24
N ALA A 37 20.36 -20.00 -8.73
CA ALA A 37 19.72 -21.29 -8.57
C ALA A 37 19.04 -21.82 -9.85
N GLY A 38 19.15 -21.10 -10.98
CA GLY A 38 18.57 -21.51 -12.26
C GLY A 38 17.03 -21.47 -12.31
N GLN A 39 16.40 -20.71 -11.41
CA GLN A 39 14.96 -20.54 -11.38
C GLN A 39 14.51 -19.54 -12.46
N SER A 40 13.25 -19.61 -12.87
CA SER A 40 12.65 -18.68 -13.85
C SER A 40 11.46 -17.91 -13.29
N TYR A 41 10.90 -18.34 -12.16
CA TYR A 41 9.72 -17.74 -11.56
C TYR A 41 9.90 -17.45 -10.06
N TRP A 42 9.36 -16.31 -9.63
CA TRP A 42 9.07 -15.99 -8.25
C TRP A 42 7.56 -15.86 -8.09
N GLN A 43 6.92 -16.77 -7.36
CA GLN A 43 5.51 -16.64 -7.01
C GLN A 43 5.37 -15.92 -5.67
N ILE A 44 4.44 -14.97 -5.62
CA ILE A 44 4.10 -14.18 -4.44
C ILE A 44 2.63 -14.39 -4.07
N LEU A 45 2.28 -14.02 -2.84
CA LEU A 45 0.88 -13.86 -2.42
C LEU A 45 0.35 -12.48 -2.86
N PRO A 46 -0.96 -12.20 -2.71
CA PRO A 46 -1.48 -10.87 -3.02
C PRO A 46 -0.72 -9.77 -2.26
N LEU A 47 -0.51 -8.64 -2.93
CA LEU A 47 0.21 -7.49 -2.36
C LEU A 47 -0.73 -6.41 -1.82
N GLY A 48 -2.02 -6.72 -1.70
CA GLY A 48 -3.04 -5.77 -1.26
C GLY A 48 -2.87 -5.37 0.21
N GLN A 49 -3.32 -4.16 0.56
CA GLN A 49 -3.34 -3.70 1.95
C GLN A 49 -4.23 -4.63 2.79
N THR A 50 -3.67 -5.16 3.87
CA THR A 50 -4.34 -6.10 4.77
C THR A 50 -5.12 -5.36 5.86
N GLY A 51 -6.22 -5.98 6.30
CA GLY A 51 -6.98 -5.55 7.48
C GLY A 51 -6.67 -6.39 8.73
N TYR A 52 -7.62 -6.45 9.66
CA TYR A 52 -7.51 -7.27 10.87
C TYR A 52 -7.29 -8.76 10.52
N GLY A 53 -6.29 -9.37 11.17
CA GLY A 53 -5.87 -10.76 10.90
C GLY A 53 -4.83 -10.91 9.78
N ASP A 54 -4.41 -9.79 9.16
CA ASP A 54 -3.23 -9.69 8.29
C ASP A 54 -3.23 -10.61 7.05
N SER A 55 -4.40 -11.13 6.69
CA SER A 55 -4.55 -12.02 5.55
C SER A 55 -4.44 -11.25 4.23
N PRO A 56 -3.52 -11.61 3.33
CA PRO A 56 -3.40 -10.98 2.02
C PRO A 56 -4.61 -11.24 1.11
N TYR A 57 -5.48 -12.19 1.49
CA TYR A 57 -6.72 -12.51 0.76
C TYR A 57 -7.93 -11.69 1.22
N GLN A 58 -7.77 -10.83 2.24
CA GLN A 58 -8.82 -9.94 2.75
C GLN A 58 -8.31 -8.49 2.71
N SER A 59 -8.28 -7.94 1.50
CA SER A 59 -7.73 -6.60 1.26
C SER A 59 -8.78 -5.49 1.28
N PHE A 60 -8.39 -4.31 1.73
CA PHE A 60 -9.19 -3.09 1.64
C PHE A 60 -9.38 -2.56 0.22
N SER A 61 -8.61 -3.04 -0.75
CA SER A 61 -8.84 -2.77 -2.17
C SER A 61 -8.18 -3.83 -3.04
N THR A 62 -8.83 -4.16 -4.14
CA THR A 62 -8.32 -5.04 -5.19
C THR A 62 -7.14 -4.42 -5.95
N PHE A 63 -7.01 -3.09 -5.89
CA PHE A 63 -6.02 -2.32 -6.65
C PHE A 63 -4.86 -1.81 -5.79
N ALA A 64 -5.16 -1.37 -4.56
CA ALA A 64 -4.16 -0.73 -3.70
C ALA A 64 -3.11 -1.72 -3.18
N GLY A 65 -1.85 -1.29 -3.14
CA GLY A 65 -0.75 -2.01 -2.53
C GLY A 65 -0.67 -1.85 -1.02
N ASN A 66 -0.06 -2.82 -0.34
CA ASN A 66 0.16 -2.79 1.10
C ASN A 66 1.29 -1.82 1.48
N PRO A 67 1.02 -0.76 2.28
CA PRO A 67 2.05 0.18 2.72
C PRO A 67 3.20 -0.49 3.51
N TYR A 68 2.98 -1.68 4.07
CA TYR A 68 4.02 -2.47 4.72
C TYR A 68 5.12 -2.98 3.77
N PHE A 69 4.97 -2.82 2.46
CA PHE A 69 6.03 -3.17 1.51
C PHE A 69 6.87 -1.97 1.04
N ILE A 70 6.60 -0.76 1.53
CA ILE A 70 7.40 0.44 1.23
C ILE A 70 8.71 0.43 2.02
N ASP A 71 9.83 0.23 1.36
CA ASP A 71 11.17 0.23 1.94
C ASP A 71 11.54 1.56 2.61
N LEU A 72 11.78 1.52 3.92
CA LEU A 72 12.15 2.67 4.73
C LEU A 72 13.59 3.15 4.45
N GLU A 73 14.52 2.26 4.06
CA GLU A 73 15.89 2.69 3.70
C GLU A 73 15.89 3.59 2.46
N GLN A 74 14.97 3.35 1.51
CA GLN A 74 14.79 4.24 0.36
C GLN A 74 14.24 5.61 0.76
N LEU A 75 13.33 5.67 1.74
CA LEU A 75 12.82 6.95 2.26
C LEU A 75 13.89 7.72 3.04
N ILE A 76 14.74 7.01 3.80
CA ILE A 76 15.91 7.58 4.47
C ILE A 76 16.91 8.12 3.43
N GLY A 77 17.21 7.35 2.39
CA GLY A 77 18.11 7.77 1.30
C GLY A 77 17.59 8.98 0.52
N ALA A 78 16.26 9.15 0.44
CA ALA A 78 15.62 10.32 -0.14
C ALA A 78 15.56 11.54 0.80
N GLY A 79 15.92 11.37 2.07
CA GLY A 79 15.88 12.41 3.10
C GLY A 79 14.48 12.69 3.66
N TYR A 80 13.49 11.82 3.39
CA TYR A 80 12.14 11.95 3.93
C TYR A 80 12.06 11.47 5.39
N LEU A 81 12.91 10.52 5.75
CA LEU A 81 13.08 10.03 7.12
C LEU A 81 14.54 10.17 7.55
N SER A 82 14.77 10.36 8.85
CA SER A 82 16.10 10.15 9.44
C SER A 82 16.32 8.68 9.83
N ARG A 83 17.59 8.27 9.95
CA ARG A 83 17.90 6.93 10.47
C ARG A 83 17.58 6.85 11.95
N GLU A 84 17.88 7.93 12.68
CA GLU A 84 17.68 8.06 14.12
C GLU A 84 16.22 7.94 14.51
N GLU A 85 15.29 8.58 13.80
CA GLU A 85 13.85 8.43 14.12
C GLU A 85 13.35 7.01 13.84
N THR A 86 13.83 6.39 12.75
CA THR A 86 13.38 5.05 12.35
C THR A 86 13.85 4.03 13.38
N GLU A 87 15.08 4.15 13.88
CA GLU A 87 15.67 3.22 14.84
C GLU A 87 15.13 3.37 16.27
N GLN A 88 14.29 4.38 16.55
CA GLN A 88 13.58 4.51 17.84
C GLN A 88 12.36 3.58 17.94
N PHE A 89 11.82 3.13 16.80
CA PHE A 89 10.66 2.24 16.80
C PHE A 89 11.05 0.78 17.02
N ASN A 90 10.20 0.06 17.73
CA ASN A 90 10.30 -1.39 17.88
C ASN A 90 9.57 -2.08 16.71
N PHE A 91 10.30 -2.86 15.92
CA PHE A 91 9.75 -3.65 14.81
C PHE A 91 9.65 -5.14 15.14
N GLY A 92 9.76 -5.49 16.42
CA GLY A 92 9.84 -6.86 16.89
C GLY A 92 11.28 -7.30 17.12
N SER A 93 11.41 -8.39 17.87
CA SER A 93 12.72 -8.92 18.29
C SER A 93 13.06 -10.26 17.65
N ASN A 94 12.07 -10.94 17.08
CA ASN A 94 12.22 -12.26 16.51
C ASN A 94 12.33 -12.20 14.97
N PRO A 95 13.48 -12.50 14.38
CA PRO A 95 13.66 -12.42 12.93
C PRO A 95 12.89 -13.50 12.13
N SER A 96 12.26 -14.48 12.80
CA SER A 96 11.49 -15.55 12.15
C SER A 96 9.98 -15.28 12.09
N TYR A 97 9.48 -14.23 12.74
CA TYR A 97 8.05 -13.92 12.79
C TYR A 97 7.82 -12.43 12.57
N ILE A 98 6.66 -12.11 12.01
CA ILE A 98 6.21 -10.73 11.84
C ILE A 98 5.29 -10.40 13.02
N GLU A 99 5.65 -9.37 13.79
CA GLU A 99 4.81 -8.84 14.87
C GLU A 99 3.91 -7.73 14.29
N TYR A 100 2.82 -8.13 13.60
CA TYR A 100 1.98 -7.22 12.81
C TYR A 100 1.42 -6.02 13.59
N ASP A 101 1.10 -6.18 14.88
CA ASP A 101 0.68 -5.06 15.73
C ASP A 101 1.75 -3.96 15.82
N LEU A 102 3.03 -4.35 15.95
CA LEU A 102 4.14 -3.41 15.98
C LEU A 102 4.36 -2.77 14.60
N ILE A 103 4.18 -3.54 13.52
CA ILE A 103 4.26 -3.04 12.14
C ILE A 103 3.19 -1.98 11.90
N TYR A 104 1.93 -2.23 12.29
CA TYR A 104 0.85 -1.27 12.18
C TYR A 104 1.17 0.02 12.93
N MET A 105 1.59 -0.08 14.20
CA MET A 105 1.86 1.10 15.04
C MET A 105 3.09 1.90 14.58
N SER A 106 4.16 1.24 14.16
CA SER A 106 5.40 1.92 13.77
C SER A 106 5.38 2.47 12.35
N ARG A 107 4.93 1.68 11.37
CA ARG A 107 5.08 2.04 9.96
C ARG A 107 4.16 3.15 9.52
N TYR A 108 2.91 3.17 9.99
CA TYR A 108 2.01 4.27 9.62
C TYR A 108 2.52 5.61 10.15
N LEU A 109 3.05 5.65 11.38
CA LEU A 109 3.66 6.85 11.95
C LEU A 109 4.87 7.31 11.14
N LEU A 110 5.79 6.39 10.81
CA LEU A 110 6.95 6.72 10.00
C LEU A 110 6.56 7.15 8.59
N LEU A 111 5.64 6.45 7.93
CA LEU A 111 5.21 6.80 6.59
C LEU A 111 4.50 8.15 6.55
N HIS A 112 3.76 8.51 7.59
CA HIS A 112 3.18 9.84 7.72
C HIS A 112 4.25 10.92 7.88
N HIS A 113 5.25 10.69 8.72
CA HIS A 113 6.38 11.62 8.85
C HIS A 113 7.16 11.76 7.53
N ALA A 114 7.36 10.66 6.80
CA ALA A 114 7.96 10.68 5.46
C ALA A 114 7.13 11.56 4.52
N TYR A 115 5.80 11.40 4.53
CA TYR A 115 4.90 12.19 3.72
C TYR A 115 5.03 13.69 4.02
N GLU A 116 4.90 14.08 5.30
CA GLU A 116 5.00 15.47 5.74
C GLU A 116 6.34 16.10 5.33
N ASN A 117 7.43 15.35 5.49
CA ASN A 117 8.79 15.73 5.12
C ASN A 117 9.17 15.30 3.69
N SER A 118 8.25 15.42 2.73
CA SER A 118 8.51 15.12 1.32
C SER A 118 8.05 16.26 0.40
N PRO A 119 8.51 16.29 -0.87
CA PRO A 119 7.95 17.19 -1.89
C PRO A 119 6.49 16.88 -2.24
N TYR A 120 5.96 15.74 -1.78
CA TYR A 120 4.64 15.25 -2.11
C TYR A 120 3.56 15.75 -1.15
N SER A 121 3.91 16.28 0.03
CA SER A 121 2.92 16.81 0.96
C SER A 121 2.07 17.92 0.36
N LEU A 122 0.91 18.16 0.96
CA LEU A 122 0.03 19.24 0.55
C LEU A 122 0.73 20.60 0.68
N HIS A 123 1.52 20.75 1.74
CA HIS A 123 2.26 21.96 2.08
C HIS A 123 3.76 21.67 2.31
N PRO A 124 4.53 21.40 1.25
CA PRO A 124 5.93 21.03 1.40
C PRO A 124 6.77 22.21 1.86
N SER A 125 7.71 21.93 2.77
CA SER A 125 8.69 22.91 3.26
C SER A 125 9.61 23.43 2.16
N ASP A 126 10.18 24.61 2.36
CA ASP A 126 11.01 25.28 1.34
C ASP A 126 12.24 24.49 0.89
N VAL A 127 12.78 23.62 1.75
CA VAL A 127 13.90 22.73 1.40
C VAL A 127 13.58 21.86 0.18
N TRP A 128 12.31 21.52 -0.02
CA TRP A 128 11.84 20.70 -1.12
C TRP A 128 11.56 21.50 -2.39
N LYS A 129 11.47 22.84 -2.38
CA LYS A 129 11.03 23.68 -3.52
C LYS A 129 12.14 24.03 -4.52
N GLN A 130 12.92 23.04 -4.97
CA GLN A 130 14.02 23.20 -5.94
C GLN A 130 13.66 22.67 -7.34
N SER A 131 14.53 22.70 -8.36
CA SER A 131 14.15 22.22 -9.71
C SER A 131 13.73 20.74 -9.76
N ALA A 132 14.33 19.88 -8.93
CA ALA A 132 13.95 18.48 -8.78
C ALA A 132 12.52 18.30 -8.22
N TYR A 133 12.06 19.23 -7.38
CA TYR A 133 10.70 19.32 -6.84
C TYR A 133 9.64 19.21 -7.93
N ASN A 134 9.80 20.01 -8.98
CA ASN A 134 8.79 20.15 -10.01
C ASN A 134 8.63 18.84 -10.78
N ARG A 135 9.74 18.11 -11.00
CA ARG A 135 9.71 16.82 -11.69
C ARG A 135 9.05 15.75 -10.82
N ASP A 136 9.49 15.61 -9.58
CA ASP A 136 9.02 14.52 -8.71
C ASP A 136 7.55 14.74 -8.32
N ARG A 137 7.16 15.99 -8.02
CA ARG A 137 5.77 16.36 -7.80
C ARG A 137 4.92 16.16 -9.06
N TYR A 138 5.41 16.53 -10.24
CA TYR A 138 4.68 16.28 -11.50
C TYR A 138 4.44 14.79 -11.73
N ALA A 139 5.44 13.93 -11.48
CA ALA A 139 5.28 12.49 -11.58
C ALA A 139 4.22 11.95 -10.60
N PHE A 140 4.19 12.49 -9.37
CA PHE A 140 3.17 12.15 -8.40
C PHE A 140 1.76 12.58 -8.81
N GLU A 141 1.57 13.84 -9.25
CA GLU A 141 0.27 14.31 -9.73
C GLU A 141 -0.19 13.54 -10.99
N THR A 142 0.76 13.14 -11.84
CA THR A 142 0.48 12.28 -13.00
C THR A 142 0.04 10.88 -12.56
N PHE A 143 0.69 10.31 -11.53
CA PHE A 143 0.26 9.04 -10.95
C PHE A 143 -1.16 9.13 -10.40
N ILE A 144 -1.49 10.18 -9.65
CA ILE A 144 -2.86 10.39 -9.13
C ILE A 144 -3.85 10.48 -10.29
N THR A 145 -3.54 11.30 -11.30
CA THR A 145 -4.42 11.49 -12.46
C THR A 145 -4.66 10.19 -13.23
N ASN A 146 -3.61 9.40 -13.47
CA ASN A 146 -3.68 8.15 -14.22
C ASN A 146 -4.39 7.02 -13.46
N ASN A 147 -4.50 7.12 -12.13
CA ASN A 147 -5.10 6.10 -11.28
C ASN A 147 -6.41 6.54 -10.63
N LYS A 148 -6.97 7.68 -11.07
CA LYS A 148 -8.12 8.33 -10.44
C LYS A 148 -9.31 7.38 -10.23
N GLU A 149 -9.56 6.48 -11.18
CA GLU A 149 -10.72 5.56 -11.16
C GLU A 149 -10.79 4.67 -9.91
N TRP A 150 -9.66 4.31 -9.30
CA TRP A 150 -9.64 3.49 -8.08
C TRP A 150 -8.99 4.21 -6.90
N LEU A 151 -8.00 5.07 -7.17
CA LEU A 151 -7.18 5.68 -6.12
C LEU A 151 -7.96 6.72 -5.31
N GLU A 152 -8.84 7.49 -5.96
CA GLU A 152 -9.63 8.52 -5.27
C GLU A 152 -10.56 7.90 -4.22
N ASP A 153 -11.30 6.86 -4.61
CA ASP A 153 -12.19 6.14 -3.70
C ASP A 153 -11.41 5.39 -2.61
N TYR A 154 -10.30 4.72 -2.96
CA TYR A 154 -9.46 4.05 -1.97
C TYR A 154 -8.86 5.03 -0.95
N ALA A 155 -8.36 6.18 -1.39
CA ALA A 155 -7.74 7.16 -0.51
C ALA A 155 -8.76 7.80 0.43
N LEU A 156 -9.94 8.16 -0.09
CA LEU A 156 -11.03 8.67 0.75
C LEU A 156 -11.55 7.61 1.72
N TYR A 157 -11.76 6.38 1.27
CA TYR A 157 -12.15 5.25 2.12
C TYR A 157 -11.15 5.05 3.27
N SER A 158 -9.86 5.06 2.97
CA SER A 158 -8.80 4.83 3.96
C SER A 158 -8.70 6.00 4.95
N ALA A 159 -8.89 7.23 4.50
CA ALA A 159 -8.97 8.40 5.37
C ALA A 159 -10.19 8.34 6.30
N LEU A 160 -11.35 7.94 5.78
CA LEU A 160 -12.58 7.75 6.56
C LEU A 160 -12.44 6.63 7.59
N LYS A 161 -11.80 5.50 7.24
CA LYS A 161 -11.49 4.45 8.21
C LYS A 161 -10.65 4.99 9.36
N GLY A 162 -9.61 5.77 9.09
CA GLY A 162 -8.81 6.42 10.14
C GLY A 162 -9.65 7.36 11.00
N ARG A 163 -10.49 8.18 10.36
CA ARG A 163 -11.39 9.15 11.03
C ARG A 163 -12.43 8.49 11.93
N PHE A 164 -12.87 7.29 11.59
CA PHE A 164 -13.89 6.52 12.30
C PHE A 164 -13.30 5.32 13.05
N GLU A 165 -12.07 5.43 13.55
CA GLU A 165 -11.45 4.45 14.45
C GLU A 165 -11.42 3.02 13.89
N ASN A 166 -11.20 2.91 12.57
CA ASN A 166 -11.19 1.68 11.77
C ASN A 166 -12.53 0.93 11.66
N ALA A 167 -13.65 1.55 12.06
CA ALA A 167 -14.99 0.99 11.86
C ALA A 167 -15.22 0.56 10.41
N ALA A 168 -15.98 -0.51 10.23
CA ALA A 168 -16.33 -0.99 8.90
C ALA A 168 -17.23 0.03 8.20
N TRP A 169 -17.16 0.14 6.87
CA TRP A 169 -17.96 1.16 6.17
C TRP A 169 -19.47 0.98 6.35
N THR A 170 -19.91 -0.26 6.58
CA THR A 170 -21.32 -0.59 6.89
C THR A 170 -21.81 -0.03 8.23
N GLU A 171 -20.90 0.43 9.09
CA GLU A 171 -21.18 1.03 10.40
C GLU A 171 -21.10 2.56 10.39
N TRP A 172 -20.71 3.18 9.26
CA TRP A 172 -20.67 4.63 9.12
C TRP A 172 -22.08 5.23 9.02
N ASP A 173 -22.18 6.54 9.29
CA ASP A 173 -23.41 7.29 9.10
C ASP A 173 -23.95 7.15 7.67
N ASP A 174 -25.28 7.12 7.53
CA ASP A 174 -25.97 6.84 6.27
C ASP A 174 -25.56 7.79 5.13
N ASP A 175 -25.23 9.04 5.42
CA ASP A 175 -24.86 10.02 4.41
C ASP A 175 -23.58 9.62 3.65
N ILE A 176 -22.54 9.23 4.38
CA ILE A 176 -21.25 8.82 3.81
C ILE A 176 -21.23 7.34 3.41
N ARG A 177 -21.92 6.49 4.18
CA ARG A 177 -22.09 5.06 3.85
C ARG A 177 -22.77 4.87 2.50
N LEU A 178 -23.80 5.67 2.21
CA LEU A 178 -24.52 5.67 0.93
C LEU A 178 -23.94 6.67 -0.08
N ARG A 179 -22.78 7.27 0.20
CA ARG A 179 -22.02 8.16 -0.69
C ARG A 179 -22.87 9.32 -1.22
N GLN A 180 -23.69 9.93 -0.37
CA GLN A 180 -24.48 11.10 -0.75
C GLN A 180 -23.56 12.22 -1.24
N PRO A 181 -23.89 12.92 -2.35
CA PRO A 181 -22.98 13.88 -2.99
C PRO A 181 -22.44 14.97 -2.05
N GLU A 182 -23.28 15.49 -1.15
CA GLU A 182 -22.87 16.53 -0.19
C GLU A 182 -21.92 15.98 0.90
N ALA A 183 -22.15 14.75 1.36
CA ALA A 183 -21.26 14.08 2.32
C ALA A 183 -19.90 13.78 1.69
N MET A 184 -19.89 13.25 0.47
CA MET A 184 -18.66 13.00 -0.29
C MET A 184 -17.84 14.27 -0.48
N LYS A 185 -18.48 15.38 -0.88
CA LYS A 185 -17.82 16.68 -1.04
C LYS A 185 -17.28 17.22 0.28
N ARG A 186 -18.06 17.12 1.37
CA ARG A 186 -17.66 17.54 2.71
C ARG A 186 -16.42 16.79 3.18
N TRP A 187 -16.45 15.46 3.14
CA TRP A 187 -15.35 14.62 3.62
C TRP A 187 -14.10 14.75 2.76
N HIS A 188 -14.24 14.87 1.44
CA HIS A 188 -13.10 15.13 0.57
C HIS A 188 -12.42 16.47 0.91
N ALA A 189 -13.18 17.50 1.28
CA ALA A 189 -12.62 18.78 1.70
C ALA A 189 -11.98 18.71 3.10
N GLU A 190 -12.62 18.03 4.05
CA GLU A 190 -12.14 17.88 5.43
C GLU A 190 -10.86 17.03 5.51
N LEU A 191 -10.77 15.96 4.71
CA LEU A 191 -9.70 14.96 4.75
C LEU A 191 -8.70 15.10 3.61
N VAL A 192 -8.58 16.29 2.99
CA VAL A 192 -7.77 16.49 1.77
C VAL A 192 -6.30 16.10 1.96
N ASP A 193 -5.73 16.33 3.14
CA ASP A 193 -4.33 15.98 3.43
C ASP A 193 -4.16 14.49 3.69
N ASP A 194 -5.09 13.86 4.43
CA ASP A 194 -5.13 12.40 4.64
C ASP A 194 -5.29 11.63 3.32
N ILE A 195 -6.20 12.08 2.45
CA ILE A 195 -6.38 11.53 1.10
C ILE A 195 -5.06 11.60 0.33
N ARG A 196 -4.37 12.74 0.40
CA ARG A 196 -3.09 12.93 -0.27
C ARG A 196 -1.98 12.06 0.33
N PHE A 197 -1.99 11.83 1.64
CA PHE A 197 -1.13 10.86 2.31
C PHE A 197 -1.33 9.44 1.76
N TYR A 198 -2.57 8.95 1.65
CA TYR A 198 -2.84 7.63 1.07
C TYR A 198 -2.45 7.55 -0.42
N CYS A 199 -2.63 8.62 -1.19
CA CYS A 199 -2.08 8.71 -2.55
C CYS A 199 -0.55 8.57 -2.56
N PHE A 200 0.15 9.23 -1.63
CA PHE A 200 1.61 9.13 -1.49
C PHE A 200 2.04 7.70 -1.18
N LEU A 201 1.35 7.01 -0.26
CA LEU A 201 1.63 5.60 0.05
C LEU A 201 1.57 4.73 -1.21
N GLN A 202 0.50 4.87 -1.99
CA GLN A 202 0.32 4.11 -3.22
C GLN A 202 1.38 4.47 -4.26
N TYR A 203 1.72 5.76 -4.41
CA TYR A 203 2.78 6.18 -5.32
C TYR A 203 4.14 5.57 -4.96
N MET A 204 4.54 5.63 -3.68
CA MET A 204 5.79 5.00 -3.20
C MET A 204 5.77 3.48 -3.39
N PHE A 205 4.65 2.84 -3.05
CA PHE A 205 4.47 1.40 -3.24
C PHE A 205 4.69 1.00 -4.71
N PHE A 206 3.99 1.63 -5.64
CA PHE A 206 4.07 1.27 -7.06
C PHE A 206 5.42 1.62 -7.67
N LEU A 207 6.06 2.72 -7.24
CA LEU A 207 7.41 3.08 -7.67
C LEU A 207 8.42 1.99 -7.30
N GLN A 208 8.42 1.57 -6.03
CA GLN A 208 9.36 0.58 -5.52
C GLN A 208 9.05 -0.83 -6.05
N TRP A 209 7.77 -1.21 -6.11
CA TRP A 209 7.35 -2.48 -6.69
C TRP A 209 7.77 -2.61 -8.15
N LYS A 210 7.56 -1.55 -8.94
CA LYS A 210 7.97 -1.52 -10.34
C LYS A 210 9.48 -1.73 -10.48
N ALA A 211 10.29 -1.11 -9.63
CA ALA A 211 11.75 -1.28 -9.66
C ALA A 211 12.18 -2.73 -9.40
N VAL A 212 11.58 -3.40 -8.40
CA VAL A 212 11.86 -4.82 -8.11
C VAL A 212 11.41 -5.71 -9.28
N LYS A 213 10.21 -5.48 -9.81
CA LYS A 213 9.67 -6.25 -10.95
C LYS A 213 10.50 -6.08 -12.21
N ASP A 214 10.89 -4.85 -12.54
CA ASP A 214 11.76 -4.55 -13.69
C ASP A 214 13.12 -5.23 -13.52
N TYR A 215 13.69 -5.22 -12.32
CA TYR A 215 14.95 -5.89 -12.02
C TYR A 215 14.83 -7.41 -12.18
N ALA A 216 13.78 -8.03 -11.63
CA ALA A 216 13.50 -9.46 -11.79
C ALA A 216 13.40 -9.84 -13.28
N ASN A 217 12.57 -9.11 -14.04
CA ASN A 217 12.35 -9.36 -15.46
C ASN A 217 13.64 -9.20 -16.28
N LYS A 218 14.46 -8.18 -15.98
CA LYS A 218 15.75 -7.94 -16.64
C LYS A 218 16.72 -9.12 -16.44
N HIS A 219 16.62 -9.82 -15.31
CA HIS A 219 17.44 -10.99 -15.00
C HIS A 219 16.75 -12.33 -15.36
N GLY A 220 15.66 -12.29 -16.11
CA GLY A 220 14.97 -13.50 -16.60
C GLY A 220 14.07 -14.18 -15.55
N ILE A 221 13.77 -13.50 -14.44
CA ILE A 221 12.82 -13.97 -13.43
C ILE A 221 11.46 -13.31 -13.67
N SER A 222 10.45 -14.12 -14.00
CA SER A 222 9.06 -13.66 -14.10
C SER A 222 8.37 -13.77 -12.75
N ILE A 223 7.52 -12.79 -12.42
CA ILE A 223 6.75 -12.81 -11.17
C ILE A 223 5.35 -13.34 -11.44
N ILE A 224 4.94 -14.34 -10.66
CA ILE A 224 3.57 -14.87 -10.64
C ILE A 224 2.85 -14.22 -9.45
N GLY A 225 1.89 -13.34 -9.75
CA GLY A 225 0.99 -12.78 -8.75
C GLY A 225 -0.12 -13.76 -8.37
N ASP A 226 -0.90 -13.36 -7.38
CA ASP A 226 -2.08 -14.06 -6.91
C ASP A 226 -3.21 -13.03 -6.74
N LEU A 227 -4.42 -13.39 -7.18
CA LEU A 227 -5.60 -12.53 -7.16
C LEU A 227 -6.76 -13.31 -6.54
N PRO A 228 -7.28 -12.89 -5.37
CA PRO A 228 -8.47 -13.48 -4.78
C PRO A 228 -9.67 -13.36 -5.74
N ILE A 229 -10.52 -14.39 -5.80
CA ILE A 229 -11.73 -14.37 -6.65
C ILE A 229 -12.77 -13.36 -6.11
N TYR A 230 -12.86 -13.23 -4.79
CA TYR A 230 -13.78 -12.31 -4.10
C TYR A 230 -13.02 -11.18 -3.42
N VAL A 231 -13.68 -10.03 -3.33
CA VAL A 231 -13.20 -8.87 -2.58
C VAL A 231 -13.72 -8.90 -1.16
N ALA A 232 -13.03 -8.23 -0.24
CA ALA A 232 -13.49 -8.14 1.14
C ALA A 232 -14.75 -7.26 1.25
N MET A 233 -15.68 -7.62 2.15
CA MET A 233 -16.88 -6.83 2.39
C MET A 233 -16.57 -5.44 2.96
N ASP A 234 -15.56 -5.35 3.83
CA ASP A 234 -15.08 -4.06 4.33
C ASP A 234 -13.94 -3.57 3.45
N SER A 235 -14.27 -3.10 2.23
CA SER A 235 -13.29 -2.58 1.27
C SER A 235 -13.79 -1.34 0.54
N ALA A 236 -12.84 -0.57 -0.01
CA ALA A 236 -13.14 0.53 -0.90
C ALA A 236 -13.95 0.07 -2.11
N ASP A 237 -13.65 -1.12 -2.66
CA ASP A 237 -14.32 -1.66 -3.85
C ASP A 237 -15.82 -1.90 -3.60
N THR A 238 -16.16 -2.50 -2.45
CA THR A 238 -17.56 -2.75 -2.08
C THR A 238 -18.32 -1.49 -1.68
N TRP A 239 -17.62 -0.52 -1.10
CA TRP A 239 -18.20 0.75 -0.71
C TRP A 239 -18.47 1.66 -1.93
N SER A 240 -17.54 1.72 -2.88
CA SER A 240 -17.67 2.59 -4.07
C SER A 240 -18.51 1.99 -5.18
N HIS A 241 -18.59 0.66 -5.28
CA HIS A 241 -19.34 -0.05 -6.30
C HIS A 241 -20.31 -1.10 -5.74
N PRO A 242 -21.27 -0.71 -4.88
CA PRO A 242 -22.24 -1.65 -4.30
C PRO A 242 -23.08 -2.38 -5.36
N GLU A 243 -23.23 -1.81 -6.57
CA GLU A 243 -23.97 -2.38 -7.70
C GLU A 243 -23.39 -3.70 -8.23
N TYR A 244 -22.12 -4.03 -7.93
CA TYR A 244 -21.51 -5.29 -8.32
C TYR A 244 -21.73 -6.41 -7.29
N PHE A 245 -22.34 -6.11 -6.14
CA PHE A 245 -22.48 -7.03 -5.02
C PHE A 245 -23.95 -7.28 -4.68
N LYS A 246 -24.24 -8.48 -4.14
CA LYS A 246 -25.59 -8.82 -3.67
C LYS A 246 -25.85 -8.27 -2.27
N LEU A 247 -26.06 -6.97 -2.20
CA LEU A 247 -26.40 -6.27 -0.97
C LEU A 247 -27.93 -6.09 -0.83
N ASP A 248 -28.42 -6.04 0.39
CA ASP A 248 -29.81 -5.68 0.69
C ASP A 248 -30.03 -4.16 0.57
N GLY A 249 -31.27 -3.69 0.84
CA GLY A 249 -31.62 -2.27 0.76
C GLY A 249 -30.88 -1.37 1.77
N GLU A 250 -30.20 -1.96 2.75
CA GLU A 250 -29.35 -1.28 3.73
C GLU A 250 -27.86 -1.41 3.38
N GLY A 251 -27.49 -2.00 2.24
CA GLY A 251 -26.09 -2.16 1.84
C GLY A 251 -25.36 -3.28 2.59
N ARG A 252 -26.09 -4.21 3.21
CA ARG A 252 -25.52 -5.37 3.92
C ARG A 252 -25.56 -6.63 3.06
N PRO A 253 -24.66 -7.62 3.25
CA PRO A 253 -24.64 -8.83 2.43
C PRO A 253 -25.95 -9.63 2.57
N SER A 254 -26.61 -9.91 1.45
CA SER A 254 -27.86 -10.70 1.44
C SER A 254 -27.61 -12.22 1.34
N VAL A 255 -26.39 -12.62 0.99
CA VAL A 255 -25.91 -14.01 0.86
C VAL A 255 -24.43 -14.08 1.22
N VAL A 256 -23.97 -15.25 1.69
CA VAL A 256 -22.54 -15.56 1.95
C VAL A 256 -21.96 -16.34 0.78
#